data_AF-A0A7W6DHV4-F1
#
_entry.id   AF-A0A7W6DHV4-F1
#
_cell.length_a   1.000
_cell.length_b   1.000
_cell.length_c   1.000
_cell.angle_alpha   90.00
_cell.angle_beta   90.00
_cell.angle_gamma   90.00
#
_symmetry.space_group_name_H-M   'P 1'
#
loop_
_entity.id
_entity.type
_entity.pdbx_description
1 polymer ?
#
loop_
_entity_poly.entity_id
_entity_poly.type
_entity_poly.pdbx_seq_one_letter_code
_entity_poly.pdbx_strand_id
1 'polypeptide(L)' 'MGKVWVVMSNDYPDAVFASEAAAAAYVAAKEAVAAERPRGLRVRWRSYEFVLNKHSSFGG' A
#
# COMPACT_ATOMS: atom_id res chain seq x y z
N MET A 1 9.56 17.35 -2.50
CA MET A 1 9.66 15.90 -2.81
C MET A 1 8.29 15.29 -2.67
N GLY A 2 7.85 14.46 -3.62
CA GLY A 2 6.56 13.78 -3.53
C GLY A 2 6.63 12.62 -2.55
N LYS A 3 5.52 12.28 -1.89
CA LYS A 3 5.39 11.07 -1.08
C LYS A 3 4.33 10.17 -1.69
N VAL A 4 4.52 8.86 -1.56
CA VAL A 4 3.52 7.85 -1.90
C VAL A 4 3.42 6.84 -0.78
N TRP A 5 2.25 6.21 -0.69
CA TRP A 5 1.93 5.18 0.28
C TRP A 5 1.67 3.88 -0.44
N VAL A 6 2.50 2.88 -0.21
CA VAL A 6 2.38 1.56 -0.86
C VAL A 6 1.75 0.60 0.13
N VAL A 7 0.64 -0.01 -0.25
CA VAL A 7 0.00 -1.09 0.50
C VAL A 7 0.55 -2.43 0.02
N MET A 8 1.03 -3.25 0.95
CA MET A 8 1.53 -4.60 0.71
C MET A 8 0.60 -5.63 1.35
N SER A 9 0.39 -6.75 0.69
CA SER A 9 -0.33 -7.93 1.17
C SER A 9 0.62 -9.12 1.29
N ASN A 10 0.94 -9.53 2.52
CA ASN A 10 1.87 -10.64 2.81
C ASN A 10 3.14 -10.62 1.92
N ASP A 11 3.82 -9.47 1.91
CA ASP A 11 5.06 -9.16 1.17
C ASP A 11 4.92 -8.95 -0.36
N TYR A 12 3.71 -8.85 -0.89
CA TYR A 12 3.46 -8.47 -2.29
C TYR A 12 2.80 -7.09 -2.40
N PRO A 13 3.23 -6.22 -3.36
CA PRO A 13 2.59 -4.93 -3.57
C PRO A 13 1.15 -5.12 -4.08
N ASP A 14 0.20 -4.44 -3.44
CA ASP A 14 -1.24 -4.52 -3.76
C ASP A 14 -1.72 -3.21 -4.42
N ALA A 15 -1.43 -2.06 -3.81
CA ALA A 15 -1.86 -0.75 -4.30
C ALA A 15 -0.92 0.40 -3.89
N VAL A 16 -0.98 1.52 -4.61
CA VAL A 16 -0.18 2.73 -4.34
C VAL A 16 -1.10 3.96 -4.29
N PHE A 17 -0.91 4.82 -3.29
CA PHE A 17 -1.71 6.00 -3.04
C PHE A 17 -0.86 7.26 -2.87
N ALA A 18 -1.43 8.42 -3.21
CA ALA A 18 -0.80 9.71 -3.01
C ALA A 18 -0.97 10.26 -1.58
N SER A 19 -1.82 9.64 -0.74
CA SER A 19 -2.09 10.07 0.62
C SER A 19 -2.18 8.91 1.60
N GLU A 20 -1.78 9.17 2.85
CA GLU A 20 -1.87 8.21 3.97
C GLU A 20 -3.32 7.79 4.21
N ALA A 21 -4.23 8.77 4.23
CA ALA A 21 -5.64 8.52 4.49
C ALA A 21 -6.27 7.57 3.46
N ALA A 22 -5.91 7.70 2.18
CA ALA A 22 -6.39 6.79 1.14
C ALA A 22 -5.83 5.38 1.30
N ALA A 23 -4.54 5.24 1.63
CA ALA A 23 -3.93 3.94 1.91
C ALA A 23 -4.54 3.26 3.14
N ALA A 24 -4.77 4.02 4.22
CA ALA A 24 -5.40 3.52 5.44
C ALA A 24 -6.85 3.08 5.20
N ALA A 25 -7.63 3.85 4.44
CA ALA A 25 -8.99 3.48 4.05
C ALA A 25 -9.02 2.18 3.23
N TYR A 26 -8.05 2.00 2.32
CA TYR A 26 -7.92 0.77 1.53
C TYR A 26 -7.62 -0.44 2.41
N VAL A 27 -6.66 -0.33 3.34
CA VAL A 27 -6.32 -1.40 4.29
C VAL A 27 -7.54 -1.80 5.10
N ALA A 28 -8.26 -0.82 5.69
CA ALA A 28 -9.46 -1.09 6.48
C ALA A 28 -10.55 -1.81 5.66
N ALA A 29 -10.76 -1.40 4.41
CA ALA A 29 -11.72 -2.05 3.53
C ALA A 29 -11.33 -3.51 3.21
N LYS A 30 -10.05 -3.79 2.98
CA LYS A 30 -9.55 -5.16 2.74
C LYS A 30 -9.72 -6.05 3.96
N GLU A 31 -9.38 -5.53 5.14
CA GLU A 31 -9.52 -6.28 6.40
C GLU A 31 -10.98 -6.59 6.73
N ALA A 32 -11.90 -5.65 6.48
CA ALA A 32 -13.34 -5.89 6.63
C ALA A 32 -13.83 -7.03 5.73
N VAL A 33 -13.46 -7.03 4.45
CA VAL A 33 -13.83 -8.10 3.49
C VAL A 33 -13.19 -9.44 3.88
N ALA A 34 -11.95 -9.44 4.40
CA ALA A 34 -11.28 -10.65 4.82
C ALA A 34 -11.92 -11.26 6.08
N ALA A 35 -12.41 -10.43 7.01
CA ALA A 35 -13.11 -10.88 8.22
C ALA A 35 -14.40 -11.66 7.90
N GLU A 36 -15.07 -11.34 6.79
CA GLU A 36 -16.28 -12.04 6.33
C GLU A 36 -16.00 -13.43 5.73
N ARG A 37 -14.73 -13.78 5.46
CA ARG A 37 -14.34 -15.05 4.82
C ARG A 37 -13.62 -15.97 5.82
N PRO A 38 -14.34 -16.82 6.57
CA PRO A 38 -13.77 -17.60 7.68
C PRO A 38 -12.82 -18.75 7.27
N ARG A 39 -12.60 -19.00 5.96
CA ARG A 39 -11.75 -20.10 5.48
C ARG A 39 -10.77 -19.62 4.41
N GLY A 40 -9.58 -19.21 4.84
CA GLY A 40 -8.47 -18.83 3.95
C GLY A 40 -7.27 -18.29 4.72
N LEU A 41 -6.09 -18.27 4.07
CA LEU A 41 -4.87 -17.66 4.58
C LEU A 41 -5.18 -16.26 5.15
N ARG A 42 -4.71 -15.97 6.36
CA ARG A 42 -4.81 -14.64 6.97
C ARG A 42 -3.90 -13.68 6.24
N VAL A 43 -4.38 -13.09 5.16
CA VAL A 43 -3.68 -11.98 4.48
C VAL A 43 -3.69 -10.78 5.41
N ARG A 44 -2.51 -10.20 5.64
CA ARG A 44 -2.36 -8.93 6.35
C ARG A 44 -1.96 -7.86 5.36
N TRP A 45 -2.68 -6.75 5.40
CA TRP A 45 -2.36 -5.56 4.62
C TRP A 45 -1.65 -4.55 5.50
N ARG A 46 -0.60 -3.92 4.97
CA ARG A 46 0.13 -2.83 5.65
C ARG A 46 0.51 -1.76 4.66
N SER A 47 0.39 -0.50 5.05
CA SER A 47 0.87 0.62 4.26
C SER A 47 2.28 1.05 4.70
N TYR A 48 3.09 1.50 3.75
CA TYR A 48 4.43 2.01 3.97
C TYR A 48 4.61 3.34 3.24
N GLU A 49 5.27 4.30 3.89
CA GLU A 49 5.60 5.60 3.28
C GLU A 49 6.88 5.48 2.44
N PHE A 50 6.84 6.03 1.23
CA PHE A 50 8.01 6.18 0.36
C PHE A 50 8.15 7.62 -0.10
N VAL A 51 9.37 8.15 0.02
CA VAL A 51 9.73 9.46 -0.53
C VAL A 51 10.18 9.27 -1.98
N LEU A 52 9.49 9.94 -2.90
CA LEU A 52 9.88 9.97 -4.31
C LEU A 52 11.06 10.94 -4.48
N ASN A 53 12.24 10.38 -4.70
CA ASN A 53 13.38 11.13 -5.19
C ASN A 53 13.19 11.38 -6.69
N LYS A 54 13.26 12.65 -7.11
CA LYS A 54 13.44 12.99 -8.53
C LYS A 54 14.87 12.58 -8.91
N HIS A 55 15.07 11.36 -9.41
CA HIS A 55 16.31 11.05 -10.10
C HIS A 55 16.23 11.64 -11.51
N SER A 56 16.63 12.89 -11.65
CA SER A 56 16.90 13.50 -12.95
C SER A 56 18.28 13.04 -13.40
N SER A 57 18.38 11.90 -14.07
CA SER A 57 19.63 11.53 -14.75
C SER A 57 19.33 10.70 -15.99
N PHE A 58 18.87 11.40 -17.04
CA PHE A 58 19.23 11.09 -18.43
C PHE A 58 20.08 12.27 -18.90
N GLY A 59 21.39 12.16 -18.73
CA GLY A 59 22.37 13.16 -19.14
C GLY A 59 23.73 12.48 -19.21
N GLY A 60 24.09 12.06 -20.41
CA GLY A 60 25.33 11.39 -20.79
C GLY A 60 25.25 10.95 -22.24
#